data_AF-A0A5B0G4E1-F1
#
_entry.id   AF-A0A5B0G4E1-F1
#
_cell.length_a   1.000
_cell.length_b   1.000
_cell.length_c   1.000
_cell.angle_alpha   90.00
_cell.angle_beta   90.00
_cell.angle_gamma   90.00
#
_symmetry.space_group_name_H-M   'P 1'
#
loop_
_entity.id
_entity.type
_entity.pdbx_description
1 polymer ?
#
loop_
_entity_poly.entity_id
_entity_poly.type
_entity_poly.pdbx_seq_one_letter_code
_entity_poly.pdbx_strand_id
1 'polypeptide(L)'
;MPARGSYRRHSGEFKLQLCTDIRTGKIGRRDASRTHGLSANLLQLWLTQYDRGDLNEEEAAASVVAEYEAKVAALERKVGQLTMELDLLKKSPRLRLVSDGAPSSIVSGPHPARSGKDAK
;
A
#
# COMPACT_ATOMS: atom_id res chain seq x y z
N MET A 1 -8.22 -28.92 -1.43
CA MET A 1 -7.05 -28.98 -0.51
C MET A 1 -7.50 -28.39 0.82
N PRO A 2 -7.57 -29.15 1.92
CA PRO A 2 -7.94 -28.56 3.21
C PRO A 2 -6.85 -27.56 3.62
N ALA A 3 -7.27 -26.39 4.08
CA ALA A 3 -6.36 -25.39 4.62
C ALA A 3 -5.53 -26.03 5.74
N ARG A 4 -4.20 -25.92 5.65
CA ARG A 4 -3.28 -26.42 6.69
C ARG A 4 -3.75 -25.85 8.03
N GLY A 5 -3.97 -26.73 9.02
CA GLY A 5 -4.48 -26.35 10.33
C GLY A 5 -3.68 -25.19 10.93
N SER A 6 -4.37 -24.26 11.57
CA SER A 6 -3.75 -23.11 12.23
C SER A 6 -2.67 -23.59 13.20
N TYR A 7 -1.42 -23.22 12.92
CA TYR A 7 -0.29 -23.55 13.79
C TYR A 7 -0.37 -22.70 15.05
N ARG A 8 -0.25 -23.33 16.24
CA ARG A 8 -0.21 -22.57 17.50
C ARG A 8 1.03 -21.69 17.51
N ARG A 9 0.82 -20.38 17.55
CA ARG A 9 1.89 -19.40 17.71
C ARG A 9 1.96 -18.97 19.18
N HIS A 10 3.18 -18.83 19.67
CA HIS A 10 3.48 -18.33 21.00
C HIS A 10 4.21 -17.01 20.87
N SER A 11 3.84 -16.02 21.69
CA SER A 11 4.53 -14.74 21.72
C SER A 11 5.99 -14.89 22.14
N GLY A 12 6.86 -14.03 21.66
CA GLY A 12 8.31 -14.05 21.89
C GLY A 12 8.62 -13.71 23.32
N GLU A 13 7.86 -12.79 23.92
CA GLU A 13 7.90 -12.55 25.37
C GLU A 13 7.63 -13.83 26.17
N PHE A 14 6.63 -14.61 25.77
CA PHE A 14 6.34 -15.89 26.42
C PHE A 14 7.48 -16.88 26.22
N LYS A 15 8.02 -17.00 24.99
CA LYS A 15 9.14 -17.90 24.71
C LYS A 15 10.39 -17.51 25.54
N LEU A 16 10.70 -16.23 25.65
CA LEU A 16 11.82 -15.68 26.42
C LEU A 16 11.65 -15.96 27.91
N GLN A 17 10.50 -15.63 28.49
CA GLN A 17 10.21 -15.88 29.90
C GLN A 17 10.35 -17.37 30.22
N LEU A 18 9.77 -18.22 29.38
CA LEU A 18 9.82 -19.67 29.57
C LEU A 18 11.26 -20.21 29.52
N CYS A 19 12.07 -19.77 28.54
CA CYS A 19 13.47 -20.19 28.44
C CYS A 19 14.30 -19.68 29.63
N THR A 20 14.05 -18.45 30.07
CA THR A 20 14.70 -17.84 31.25
C THR A 20 14.36 -18.63 32.51
N ASP A 21 13.10 -18.94 32.76
CA ASP A 21 12.67 -19.69 33.95
C ASP A 21 13.19 -21.12 33.97
N ILE A 22 13.34 -21.75 32.80
CA ILE A 22 13.97 -23.06 32.68
C ILE A 22 15.48 -22.97 32.96
N ARG A 23 16.17 -21.97 32.42
CA ARG A 23 17.62 -21.79 32.59
C ARG A 23 18.00 -21.36 34.01
N THR A 24 17.16 -20.57 34.65
CA THR A 24 17.30 -20.19 36.08
C THR A 24 16.87 -21.29 37.04
N GLY A 25 16.25 -22.37 36.54
CA GLY A 25 15.83 -23.53 37.33
C GLY A 25 14.53 -23.35 38.12
N LYS A 26 13.79 -22.25 37.89
CA LYS A 26 12.47 -22.03 38.53
C LYS A 26 11.43 -23.06 38.07
N ILE A 27 11.53 -23.51 36.82
CA ILE A 27 10.62 -24.49 36.23
C ILE A 27 11.43 -25.57 35.51
N GLY A 28 11.11 -26.84 35.76
CA GLY A 28 11.71 -27.96 35.03
C GLY A 28 11.18 -28.06 33.60
N ARG A 29 12.00 -28.49 32.64
CA ARG A 29 11.57 -28.70 31.23
C ARG A 29 10.32 -29.59 31.11
N ARG A 30 10.22 -30.61 31.96
CA ARG A 30 9.07 -31.53 31.98
C ARG A 30 7.80 -30.86 32.50
N ASP A 31 7.93 -29.97 33.48
CA ASP A 31 6.81 -29.23 34.04
C ASP A 31 6.35 -28.15 33.06
N ALA A 32 7.27 -27.41 32.44
CA ALA A 32 6.98 -26.48 31.36
C ALA A 32 6.21 -27.14 30.19
N SER A 33 6.63 -28.34 29.78
CA SER A 33 5.96 -29.12 28.73
C SER A 33 4.52 -29.47 29.13
N ARG A 34 4.27 -29.89 30.38
CA ARG A 34 2.94 -30.27 30.87
C ARG A 34 2.03 -29.06 31.07
N THR A 35 2.52 -28.01 31.72
CA THR A 35 1.74 -26.81 32.06
C THR A 35 1.31 -26.04 30.81
N HIS A 36 2.18 -25.95 29.80
CA HIS A 36 1.91 -25.19 28.58
C HIS A 36 1.54 -26.06 27.37
N GLY A 37 1.46 -27.38 27.55
CA GLY A 37 1.14 -28.33 26.47
C GLY A 37 2.16 -28.32 25.32
N LEU A 38 3.43 -28.04 25.63
CA LEU A 38 4.50 -27.91 24.64
C LEU A 38 5.21 -29.25 24.43
N SER A 39 5.57 -29.55 23.18
CA SER A 39 6.37 -30.74 22.89
C SER A 39 7.82 -30.55 23.35
N ALA A 40 8.48 -31.65 23.74
CA ALA A 40 9.88 -31.63 24.16
C ALA A 40 10.81 -31.09 23.07
N ASN A 41 10.51 -31.39 21.80
CA ASN A 41 11.27 -30.91 20.64
C ASN A 41 11.14 -29.39 20.47
N LEU A 42 9.93 -28.84 20.66
CA LEU A 42 9.70 -27.39 20.56
C LEU A 42 10.44 -26.64 21.66
N LEU A 43 10.37 -27.16 22.90
CA LEU A 43 11.13 -26.64 24.03
C LEU A 43 12.65 -26.70 23.78
N GLN A 44 13.15 -27.80 23.20
CA GLN A 44 14.56 -27.91 22.85
C GLN A 44 14.97 -26.87 21.81
N LEU A 45 14.17 -26.70 20.75
CA LEU A 45 14.42 -25.71 19.71
C LEU A 45 14.51 -24.30 20.32
N TRP A 46 13.54 -23.91 21.13
CA TRP A 46 13.55 -22.59 21.76
C TRP A 46 14.74 -22.41 22.69
N LEU A 47 15.07 -23.41 23.52
CA LEU A 47 16.26 -23.32 24.37
C LEU A 47 17.56 -23.18 23.54
N THR A 48 17.67 -23.88 22.42
CA THR A 48 18.85 -23.73 21.54
C THR A 48 18.91 -22.36 20.86
N GLN A 49 17.77 -21.80 20.46
CA GLN A 49 17.73 -20.43 19.94
C GLN A 49 18.02 -19.41 21.06
N TYR A 50 17.58 -19.68 22.29
CA TYR A 50 17.81 -18.82 23.46
C TYR A 50 19.29 -18.71 23.76
N ASP A 51 19.98 -19.85 23.77
CA ASP A 51 21.42 -19.91 24.06
C ASP A 51 22.26 -19.22 22.96
N ARG A 52 21.72 -19.10 21.73
CA ARG A 52 22.36 -18.39 20.61
C ARG A 52 22.04 -16.89 20.57
N GLY A 53 20.92 -16.47 21.19
CA GLY A 53 20.40 -15.11 21.10
C GLY A 53 19.37 -14.89 19.98
N ASP A 54 19.04 -15.92 19.20
CA ASP A 54 18.22 -15.82 17.97
C ASP A 54 16.71 -15.84 18.24
N LEU A 55 16.29 -16.01 19.50
CA LEU A 55 14.89 -16.26 19.86
C LEU A 55 13.94 -15.10 19.49
N ASN A 56 14.48 -13.90 19.34
CA ASN A 56 13.72 -12.70 18.97
C ASN A 56 13.63 -12.49 17.45
N GLU A 57 14.44 -13.17 16.66
CA GLU A 57 14.54 -12.91 15.22
C GLU A 57 13.30 -13.39 14.46
N GLU A 58 12.68 -14.50 14.88
CA GLU A 58 11.49 -15.05 14.22
C GLU A 58 10.26 -14.14 14.33
N GLU A 59 10.05 -13.49 15.48
CA GLU A 59 8.90 -12.60 15.67
C GLU A 59 9.11 -11.21 15.09
N ALA A 60 10.33 -10.69 15.19
CA ALA A 60 10.72 -9.48 14.49
C ALA A 60 10.51 -9.67 12.98
N ALA A 61 10.92 -10.82 12.42
CA ALA A 61 10.71 -11.10 11.01
C ALA A 61 9.22 -11.18 10.63
N ALA A 62 8.38 -11.86 11.43
CA ALA A 62 6.97 -12.03 11.10
C ALA A 62 6.15 -10.73 11.17
N SER A 63 6.40 -9.88 12.16
CA SER A 63 5.75 -8.57 12.30
C SER A 63 6.15 -7.62 11.18
N VAL A 64 7.45 -7.57 10.87
CA VAL A 64 8.01 -6.76 9.79
C VAL A 64 7.46 -7.19 8.43
N VAL A 65 7.29 -8.49 8.18
CA VAL A 65 6.69 -9.01 6.93
C VAL A 65 5.24 -8.55 6.77
N ALA A 66 4.42 -8.63 7.82
CA ALA A 66 3.02 -8.20 7.75
C ALA A 66 2.88 -6.68 7.47
N GLU A 67 3.74 -5.87 8.07
CA GLU A 67 3.79 -4.43 7.78
C GLU A 67 4.20 -4.14 6.33
N TYR A 68 5.17 -4.89 5.80
CA TYR A 68 5.59 -4.76 4.40
C TYR A 68 4.48 -5.20 3.43
N GLU A 69 3.77 -6.29 3.72
CA GLU A 69 2.63 -6.73 2.91
C GLU A 69 1.53 -5.67 2.84
N ALA A 70 1.22 -5.00 3.97
CA ALA A 70 0.25 -3.91 4.00
C ALA A 70 0.71 -2.70 3.16
N LYS A 71 2.00 -2.35 3.22
CA LYS A 71 2.61 -1.27 2.41
C LYS A 71 2.58 -1.61 0.93
N VAL A 72 2.93 -2.84 0.55
CA VAL A 72 2.88 -3.33 -0.83
C VAL A 72 1.46 -3.22 -1.38
N ALA A 73 0.45 -3.73 -0.65
CA ALA A 73 -0.93 -3.63 -1.08
C ALA A 73 -1.42 -2.18 -1.21
N ALA A 74 -0.98 -1.27 -0.33
CA ALA A 74 -1.32 0.15 -0.44
C ALA A 74 -0.70 0.80 -1.69
N LEU A 75 0.55 0.45 -2.00
CA LEU A 75 1.25 0.95 -3.20
C LEU A 75 0.63 0.38 -4.48
N GLU A 76 0.32 -0.91 -4.53
CA GLU A 76 -0.32 -1.54 -5.68
C GLU A 76 -1.67 -0.88 -6.02
N ARG A 77 -2.49 -0.54 -5.01
CA ARG A 77 -3.73 0.22 -5.21
C ARG A 77 -3.47 1.59 -5.83
N LYS A 78 -2.46 2.33 -5.34
CA LYS A 78 -2.09 3.64 -5.89
C LYS A 78 -1.57 3.54 -7.32
N VAL A 79 -0.79 2.51 -7.64
CA VAL A 79 -0.33 2.26 -9.01
C VAL A 79 -1.52 2.03 -9.95
N GLY A 80 -2.50 1.24 -9.53
CA GLY A 80 -3.74 1.04 -10.28
C GLY A 80 -4.48 2.36 -10.54
N GLN A 81 -4.67 3.18 -9.50
CA GLN A 81 -5.32 4.49 -9.61
C GLN A 81 -4.58 5.42 -10.58
N LEU A 82 -3.26 5.57 -10.44
CA LEU A 82 -2.45 6.43 -11.30
C LEU A 82 -2.45 5.95 -12.75
N THR A 83 -2.49 4.63 -12.98
CA THR A 83 -2.59 4.05 -14.33
C THR A 83 -3.89 4.46 -15.00
N MET A 84 -5.01 4.41 -14.26
CA MET A 84 -6.31 4.85 -14.77
C MET A 84 -6.34 6.36 -15.06
N GLU A 85 -5.79 7.18 -14.17
CA GLU A 85 -5.70 8.64 -14.37
C GLU A 85 -4.85 8.99 -15.62
N LEU A 86 -3.71 8.33 -15.80
CA LEU A 86 -2.87 8.50 -16.98
C LEU A 86 -3.59 8.09 -18.27
N ASP A 87 -4.33 6.99 -18.24
CA ASP A 87 -5.12 6.53 -19.37
C ASP A 87 -6.20 7.54 -19.76
N LEU A 88 -6.88 8.13 -18.78
CA LEU A 88 -7.88 9.18 -19.01
C LEU A 88 -7.24 10.44 -19.61
N LEU A 89 -6.10 10.89 -19.08
CA LEU A 89 -5.39 12.07 -19.59
C LEU A 89 -4.89 11.86 -21.03
N LYS A 90 -4.40 10.65 -21.34
CA LYS A 90 -3.95 10.33 -22.70
C LYS A 90 -5.10 10.18 -23.70
N LYS A 91 -6.26 9.71 -23.26
CA LYS A 91 -7.46 9.49 -24.10
C LYS A 91 -8.31 10.75 -24.27
N SER A 92 -8.06 11.82 -23.51
CA SER A 92 -8.69 13.13 -23.68
C SER A 92 -8.39 13.69 -25.10
N PRO A 93 -9.39 13.81 -25.98
CA PRO A 93 -9.19 14.47 -27.26
C PRO A 93 -8.93 15.95 -26.98
N ARG A 94 -7.82 16.50 -27.50
CA ARG A 94 -7.60 17.95 -27.52
C ARG A 94 -8.82 18.58 -28.16
N LEU A 95 -9.63 19.30 -27.36
CA LEU A 95 -10.68 20.16 -27.88
C LEU A 95 -9.99 21.11 -28.87
N ARG A 96 -10.17 20.88 -30.16
CA ARG A 96 -9.81 21.86 -31.17
C ARG A 96 -10.74 23.04 -30.91
N LEU A 97 -10.26 24.03 -30.18
CA LEU A 97 -10.85 25.35 -30.19
C LEU A 97 -10.70 25.82 -31.64
N VAL A 98 -11.73 25.60 -32.45
CA VAL A 98 -11.86 26.22 -33.77
C VAL A 98 -12.04 27.72 -33.50
N SER A 99 -10.90 28.38 -33.30
CA SER A 99 -10.77 29.81 -33.51
C SER A 99 -10.51 29.98 -35.00
N ASP A 100 -11.54 29.74 -35.82
CA ASP A 100 -11.53 30.24 -37.19
C ASP A 100 -11.69 31.76 -37.10
N GLY A 101 -10.54 32.42 -37.18
CA GLY A 101 -10.44 33.85 -37.19
C GLY A 101 -11.10 34.43 -38.43
N ALA A 102 -12.16 35.20 -38.20
CA ALA A 102 -12.65 36.35 -38.97
C ALA A 102 -12.91 36.19 -40.50
N PRO A 103 -13.94 36.86 -41.03
CA PRO A 103 -13.75 38.28 -41.32
C PRO A 103 -14.92 39.13 -40.82
N SER A 104 -14.73 39.79 -39.67
CA SER A 104 -15.59 40.92 -39.29
C SER A 104 -15.09 42.16 -40.04
N SER A 105 -15.80 42.55 -41.08
CA SER A 105 -15.65 43.85 -41.74
C SER A 105 -16.87 44.12 -42.64
N ILE A 106 -18.01 44.43 -42.03
CA ILE A 106 -19.08 45.17 -42.73
C ILE A 106 -18.68 46.64 -42.70
N VAL A 107 -18.14 47.13 -43.83
CA VAL A 107 -17.99 48.57 -44.08
C VAL A 107 -19.34 49.07 -44.58
N SER A 108 -20.12 49.67 -43.69
CA SER A 108 -21.28 50.45 -44.07
C SER A 108 -20.88 51.93 -44.03
N GLY A 109 -20.53 52.48 -45.19
CA GLY A 109 -20.27 53.91 -45.36
C GLY A 109 -21.59 54.68 -45.54
N PRO A 110 -21.67 55.95 -45.11
CA PRO A 110 -22.90 56.73 -45.18
C PRO A 110 -23.34 56.95 -46.63
N HIS A 111 -24.65 56.83 -46.86
CA HIS A 111 -25.32 57.00 -48.15
C HIS A 111 -25.04 58.41 -48.73
N PRO A 112 -24.65 58.56 -50.01
CA PRO A 112 -24.48 59.90 -50.59
C PRO A 112 -25.84 60.61 -50.66
N ALA A 113 -25.95 61.71 -49.93
CA ALA A 113 -27.09 62.60 -49.94
C ALA A 113 -27.28 63.23 -51.34
N ARG A 114 -28.50 63.12 -51.85
CA ARG A 114 -28.95 63.74 -53.10
C ARG A 114 -29.07 65.26 -52.88
N SER A 115 -28.17 66.04 -53.47
CA SER A 115 -28.20 67.51 -53.50
C SER A 115 -27.42 67.97 -54.73
N GLY A 116 -27.86 68.85 -55.62
CA GLY A 116 -29.03 69.70 -55.67
C GLY A 116 -29.26 70.15 -57.12
N LYS A 117 -30.32 70.92 -57.27
CA LYS A 117 -31.02 71.31 -58.50
C LYS A 117 -30.27 72.31 -59.39
N ASP A 118 -30.59 72.21 -60.69
CA ASP A 118 -30.78 73.23 -61.73
C ASP A 118 -29.67 74.22 -62.11
N ALA A 119 -29.37 74.25 -63.42
CA ALA A 119 -29.55 75.39 -64.35
C ALA A 119 -28.41 75.55 -65.38
N LYS A 120 -28.66 75.23 -66.66
CA LYS A 120 -28.92 76.22 -67.73
C LYS A 120 -29.25 75.52 -69.06
#